data_AF-A0A814YDR6-F1
#
_entry.id   AF-A0A814YDR6-F1
#
_cell.length_a   1.000
_cell.length_b   1.000
_cell.length_c   1.000
_cell.angle_alpha   90.00
_cell.angle_beta   90.00
_cell.angle_gamma   90.00
#
_symmetry.space_group_name_H-M   'P 1'
#
loop_
_entity.id
_entity.type
_entity.pdbx_description
1 polymer ?
#
loop_
_entity_poly.entity_id
_entity_poly.type
_entity_poly.pdbx_seq_one_letter_code
_entity_poly.pdbx_strand_id
1 'polypeptide(L)'
;MANVVAECLGKLTLLKPEKLLPILRETFINHAEKQQSSSPYVRSTIITAIKFTIVDQPQHIDTILKGYIKDFLNGLEDKDIDVRRVALVMFNSAAHNKPMLIRDLLKELLPKLYNETRVRPELIREVEMGPFKHTVDDGLDLRKAAYECMYTLLDKIKILTSTSAT
;
A
#
# COMPACT_ATOMS: atom_id res chain seq x y z
N MET A 1 4.89 13.75 -11.82
CA MET A 1 5.78 12.89 -12.65
C MET A 1 5.88 11.46 -12.14
N ALA A 2 6.09 11.20 -10.84
CA ALA A 2 6.25 9.83 -10.32
C ALA A 2 5.08 8.86 -10.63
N ASN A 3 3.82 9.35 -10.61
CA ASN A 3 2.66 8.49 -10.90
C ASN A 3 2.64 7.94 -12.34
N VAL A 4 3.08 8.73 -13.33
CA VAL A 4 3.12 8.27 -14.74
C VAL A 4 4.17 7.17 -14.90
N VAL A 5 5.33 7.32 -14.26
CA VAL A 5 6.38 6.28 -14.25
C VAL A 5 5.86 5.00 -13.60
N ALA A 6 5.22 5.12 -12.43
CA ALA A 6 4.63 3.98 -11.74
C ALA A 6 3.55 3.29 -12.58
N GLU A 7 2.68 4.04 -13.25
CA GLU A 7 1.64 3.50 -14.12
C GLU A 7 2.21 2.76 -15.32
N CYS A 8 3.19 3.36 -16.01
CA CYS A 8 3.90 2.71 -17.12
C CYS A 8 4.59 1.43 -16.66
N LEU A 9 5.22 1.45 -15.48
CA LEU A 9 5.90 0.29 -14.90
C LEU A 9 4.90 -0.82 -14.53
N GLY A 10 3.73 -0.47 -13.98
CA GLY A 10 2.65 -1.41 -13.70
C GLY A 10 2.13 -2.06 -14.97
N LYS A 11 1.85 -1.26 -16.01
CA LYS A 11 1.40 -1.76 -17.32
C LYS A 11 2.46 -2.65 -18.00
N LEU A 12 3.74 -2.30 -17.89
CA LEU A 12 4.83 -3.14 -18.40
C LEU A 12 4.89 -4.48 -17.64
N THR A 13 4.67 -4.46 -16.32
CA THR A 13 4.65 -5.67 -15.48
C THR A 13 3.52 -6.61 -15.85
N LEU A 14 2.36 -6.09 -16.27
CA LEU A 14 1.24 -6.91 -16.79
C LEU A 14 1.64 -7.72 -18.03
N LEU A 15 2.59 -7.24 -18.85
CA LEU A 15 3.03 -7.92 -20.07
C LEU A 15 3.99 -9.09 -19.80
N LYS A 16 4.83 -9.01 -18.76
CA LYS A 16 5.85 -10.03 -18.42
C LYS A 16 6.01 -10.20 -16.90
N PRO A 17 4.97 -10.67 -16.19
CA PRO A 17 4.96 -10.70 -14.73
C PRO A 17 6.04 -11.61 -14.12
N GLU A 18 6.37 -12.72 -14.78
CA GLU A 18 7.36 -13.71 -14.30
C GLU A 18 8.77 -13.13 -14.24
N LYS A 19 9.06 -12.14 -15.08
CA LYS A 19 10.38 -11.47 -15.12
C LYS A 19 10.39 -10.20 -14.28
N LEU A 20 9.32 -9.41 -14.34
CA LEU A 20 9.31 -8.06 -13.77
C LEU A 20 8.94 -8.04 -12.29
N LEU A 21 8.00 -8.88 -11.83
CA LEU A 21 7.65 -8.92 -10.39
C LEU A 21 8.83 -9.27 -9.49
N PRO A 22 9.69 -10.27 -9.81
CA PRO A 22 10.88 -10.54 -9.02
C PRO A 22 11.83 -9.35 -8.95
N ILE A 23 12.08 -8.67 -10.08
CA ILE A 23 12.95 -7.49 -10.14
C ILE A 23 12.39 -6.35 -9.28
N LEU A 24 11.09 -6.09 -9.36
CA LEU A 24 10.43 -5.06 -8.56
C LEU A 24 10.49 -5.37 -7.07
N ARG A 25 10.26 -6.62 -6.68
CA ARG A 25 10.38 -7.09 -5.29
C ARG A 25 11.81 -6.92 -4.78
N GLU A 26 12.80 -7.43 -5.51
CA GLU A 26 14.20 -7.34 -5.09
C GLU A 26 14.64 -5.87 -4.97
N THR A 27 14.23 -5.01 -5.90
CA THR A 27 14.52 -3.58 -5.85
C THR A 27 13.88 -2.95 -4.61
N PHE A 28 12.61 -3.27 -4.32
CA PHE A 28 11.91 -2.78 -3.13
C PHE A 28 12.62 -3.18 -1.84
N ILE A 29 12.94 -4.48 -1.67
CA ILE A 29 13.62 -5.02 -0.48
C ILE A 29 14.99 -4.37 -0.32
N ASN A 30 15.79 -4.30 -1.39
CA ASN A 30 17.12 -3.67 -1.36
C ASN A 30 17.06 -2.21 -0.90
N HIS A 31 16.06 -1.44 -1.36
CA HIS A 31 15.89 -0.05 -0.95
C HIS A 31 15.26 0.11 0.45
N ALA A 32 14.60 -0.91 0.98
CA ALA A 32 14.08 -0.93 2.34
C ALA A 32 15.20 -1.21 3.35
N GLU A 33 16.10 -2.15 3.04
CA GLU A 33 17.16 -2.61 3.95
C GLU A 33 18.42 -1.72 3.94
N LYS A 34 18.86 -1.24 2.76
CA LYS A 34 20.15 -0.54 2.63
C LYS A 34 20.02 0.95 2.94
N GLN A 35 20.44 1.37 4.14
CA GLN A 35 20.36 2.77 4.58
C GLN A 35 21.04 3.77 3.62
N GLN A 36 22.21 3.45 3.06
CA GLN A 36 22.98 4.37 2.20
C GLN A 36 22.33 4.64 0.82
N SER A 37 21.51 3.72 0.32
CA SER A 37 20.87 3.82 -1.01
C SER A 37 19.34 3.82 -0.90
N SER A 38 18.81 4.01 0.31
CA SER A 38 17.37 3.94 0.60
C SER A 38 16.65 5.16 0.03
N SER A 39 15.96 5.01 -1.11
CA SER A 39 15.15 6.08 -1.70
C SER A 39 13.66 5.82 -1.44
N PRO A 40 12.97 6.65 -0.63
CA PRO A 40 11.53 6.50 -0.43
C PRO A 40 10.75 6.68 -1.73
N TYR A 41 11.22 7.53 -2.65
CA TYR A 41 10.61 7.71 -3.97
C TYR A 41 10.61 6.43 -4.80
N VAL A 42 11.70 5.65 -4.77
CA VAL A 42 11.77 4.36 -5.49
C VAL A 42 10.80 3.36 -4.87
N ARG A 43 10.80 3.23 -3.54
CA ARG A 43 9.87 2.34 -2.82
C ARG A 43 8.41 2.69 -3.11
N SER A 44 8.06 3.97 -3.05
CA SER A 44 6.72 4.45 -3.36
C SER A 44 6.33 4.21 -4.82
N THR A 45 7.26 4.41 -5.75
CA THR A 45 7.03 4.16 -7.19
C THR A 45 6.74 2.68 -7.44
N ILE A 46 7.51 1.78 -6.81
CA ILE A 46 7.30 0.34 -6.95
C ILE A 46 5.94 -0.08 -6.39
N ILE A 47 5.60 0.33 -5.16
CA ILE A 47 4.28 0.02 -4.56
C ILE A 47 3.15 0.56 -5.44
N THR A 48 3.29 1.78 -5.94
CA THR A 48 2.29 2.38 -6.83
C THR A 48 2.21 1.64 -8.17
N ALA A 49 3.32 1.13 -8.71
CA ALA A 49 3.31 0.29 -9.90
C ALA A 49 2.57 -1.03 -9.67
N ILE A 50 2.76 -1.65 -8.51
CA ILE A 50 2.01 -2.86 -8.10
C ILE A 50 0.52 -2.54 -7.93
N LYS A 51 0.15 -1.39 -7.39
CA LYS A 51 -1.26 -0.95 -7.38
C LYS A 51 -1.85 -0.96 -8.80
N PHE A 52 -1.12 -0.44 -9.79
CA PHE A 52 -1.58 -0.40 -11.18
C PHE A 52 -1.67 -1.78 -11.87
N THR A 53 -1.14 -2.85 -11.26
CA THR A 53 -1.40 -4.21 -11.75
C THR A 53 -2.68 -4.82 -11.17
N ILE A 54 -3.23 -4.24 -10.10
CA ILE A 54 -4.45 -4.70 -9.44
C ILE A 54 -5.68 -4.06 -10.11
N VAL A 55 -6.06 -4.64 -11.24
CA VAL A 55 -7.29 -4.30 -11.99
C VAL A 55 -8.44 -5.26 -11.62
N ASP A 56 -9.70 -4.85 -11.83
CA ASP A 56 -10.88 -5.65 -11.45
C ASP A 56 -10.99 -6.97 -12.21
N GLN A 57 -10.56 -6.99 -13.47
CA GLN A 57 -10.63 -8.20 -14.30
C GLN A 57 -9.58 -9.23 -13.83
N PRO A 58 -9.92 -10.54 -13.81
CA PRO A 58 -8.94 -11.59 -13.60
C PRO A 58 -7.81 -11.51 -14.63
N GLN A 59 -6.57 -11.58 -14.17
CA GLN A 59 -5.37 -11.49 -15.02
C GLN A 59 -4.37 -12.58 -14.65
N HIS A 60 -3.54 -13.01 -15.61
CA HIS A 60 -2.50 -14.02 -15.37
C HIS A 60 -1.54 -13.65 -14.22
N ILE A 61 -1.29 -12.35 -14.05
CA ILE A 61 -0.43 -11.82 -12.99
C ILE A 61 -0.94 -12.17 -11.58
N ASP A 62 -2.24 -12.39 -11.37
CA ASP A 62 -2.83 -12.51 -10.02
C ASP A 62 -2.25 -13.68 -9.23
N THR A 63 -2.08 -14.82 -9.90
CA THR A 63 -1.49 -16.03 -9.30
C THR A 63 -0.04 -15.80 -8.89
N ILE A 64 0.72 -15.10 -9.73
CA ILE A 64 2.13 -14.79 -9.46
C ILE A 64 2.21 -13.77 -8.34
N LEU A 65 1.46 -12.66 -8.47
CA LEU A 65 1.44 -11.56 -7.50
C LEU A 65 1.06 -12.04 -6.11
N LYS A 66 0.16 -13.03 -5.96
CA LYS A 66 -0.17 -13.62 -4.65
C LYS A 66 1.07 -14.10 -3.88
N GLY A 67 2.10 -14.60 -4.58
CA GLY A 67 3.38 -15.02 -3.97
C GLY A 67 4.30 -13.87 -3.55
N TYR A 68 4.09 -12.65 -4.06
CA TYR A 68 4.96 -11.49 -3.85
C TYR A 68 4.28 -10.36 -3.06
N ILE A 69 2.95 -10.34 -2.98
CA ILE A 69 2.18 -9.20 -2.49
C ILE A 69 2.49 -8.86 -1.02
N LYS A 70 2.80 -9.88 -0.21
CA LYS A 70 3.19 -9.69 1.19
C LYS A 70 4.40 -8.76 1.31
N ASP A 71 5.39 -8.90 0.44
CA ASP A 71 6.63 -8.11 0.52
C ASP A 71 6.36 -6.64 0.22
N PHE A 72 5.46 -6.32 -0.72
CA PHE A 72 5.07 -4.94 -0.98
C PHE A 72 4.20 -4.36 0.15
N LEU A 73 3.37 -5.19 0.80
CA LEU A 73 2.56 -4.79 1.94
C LEU A 73 3.38 -4.53 3.22
N ASN A 74 4.63 -5.01 3.30
CA ASN A 74 5.56 -4.59 4.35
C ASN A 74 5.86 -3.08 4.29
N GLY A 75 5.56 -2.41 3.17
CA GLY A 75 5.57 -0.95 3.08
C GLY A 75 4.64 -0.23 4.07
N LEU A 76 3.66 -0.92 4.66
CA LEU A 76 2.83 -0.37 5.75
C LEU A 76 3.65 -0.03 7.00
N GLU A 77 4.80 -0.65 7.19
CA GLU A 77 5.71 -0.43 8.32
C GLU A 77 6.95 0.38 7.91
N ASP A 78 6.96 0.99 6.72
CA ASP A 78 8.08 1.80 6.26
C ASP A 78 8.31 3.00 7.20
N LYS A 79 9.57 3.42 7.34
CA LYS A 79 9.94 4.62 8.10
C LYS A 79 9.32 5.88 7.51
N ASP A 80 9.23 5.93 6.18
CA ASP A 80 8.76 7.07 5.42
C ASP A 80 7.23 7.07 5.29
N ILE A 81 6.62 8.20 5.62
CA ILE A 81 5.15 8.33 5.67
C ILE A 81 4.50 8.20 4.30
N ASP A 82 5.16 8.68 3.24
CA ASP A 82 4.62 8.60 1.89
C ASP A 82 4.62 7.15 1.39
N VAL A 83 5.63 6.37 1.76
CA VAL A 83 5.68 4.93 1.46
C VAL A 83 4.54 4.20 2.18
N ARG A 84 4.32 4.47 3.48
CA ARG A 84 3.17 3.92 4.23
C ARG A 84 1.84 4.28 3.58
N ARG A 85 1.70 5.53 3.12
CA ARG A 85 0.48 6.03 2.47
C ARG A 85 0.19 5.30 1.17
N VAL A 86 1.17 5.15 0.28
CA VAL A 86 0.94 4.42 -0.97
C VAL A 86 0.74 2.92 -0.75
N ALA A 87 1.34 2.35 0.30
CA ALA A 87 1.08 0.97 0.71
C ALA A 87 -0.38 0.78 1.15
N LEU A 88 -0.94 1.70 1.93
CA LEU A 88 -2.36 1.69 2.30
C LEU A 88 -3.27 1.83 1.08
N VAL A 89 -2.94 2.70 0.13
CA VAL A 89 -3.73 2.86 -1.10
C VAL A 89 -3.68 1.60 -1.96
N MET A 90 -2.52 0.95 -2.07
CA MET A 90 -2.38 -0.33 -2.78
C MET A 90 -3.16 -1.44 -2.06
N PHE A 91 -3.07 -1.50 -0.74
CA PHE A 91 -3.82 -2.45 0.09
C PHE A 91 -5.33 -2.27 -0.06
N ASN A 92 -5.83 -1.03 -0.05
CA ASN A 92 -7.23 -0.71 -0.30
C ASN A 92 -7.66 -1.15 -1.72
N SER A 93 -6.81 -0.93 -2.73
CA SER A 93 -7.06 -1.40 -4.10
C SER A 93 -7.16 -2.92 -4.17
N ALA A 94 -6.29 -3.65 -3.48
CA ALA A 94 -6.37 -5.11 -3.39
C ALA A 94 -7.65 -5.55 -2.66
N ALA A 95 -8.01 -4.89 -1.56
CA ALA A 95 -9.22 -5.19 -0.82
C ALA A 95 -10.49 -4.95 -1.64
N HIS A 96 -10.51 -3.90 -2.47
CA HIS A 96 -11.66 -3.57 -3.30
C HIS A 96 -11.79 -4.50 -4.51
N ASN A 97 -10.70 -4.67 -5.26
CA ASN A 97 -10.73 -5.27 -6.60
C ASN A 97 -10.43 -6.77 -6.56
N LYS A 98 -9.50 -7.20 -5.69
CA LYS A 98 -8.99 -8.59 -5.63
C LYS A 98 -8.77 -9.08 -4.20
N PRO A 99 -9.84 -9.24 -3.39
CA PRO A 99 -9.72 -9.63 -1.98
C PRO A 99 -8.94 -10.92 -1.74
N MET A 100 -8.96 -11.86 -2.70
CA MET A 100 -8.25 -13.14 -2.61
C MET A 100 -6.73 -13.01 -2.56
N LEU A 101 -6.16 -11.88 -2.99
CA LEU A 101 -4.72 -11.62 -2.88
C LEU A 101 -4.30 -11.37 -1.42
N ILE A 102 -5.20 -10.84 -0.60
CA ILE A 102 -4.89 -10.38 0.77
C ILE A 102 -5.57 -11.20 1.86
N ARG A 103 -6.58 -12.02 1.52
CA ARG A 103 -7.41 -12.78 2.49
C ARG A 103 -6.57 -13.52 3.53
N ASP A 104 -5.57 -14.26 3.06
CA ASP A 104 -4.74 -15.12 3.92
C ASP A 104 -3.76 -14.31 4.78
N LEU A 105 -3.54 -13.03 4.44
CA LEU A 105 -2.64 -12.11 5.12
C LEU A 105 -3.35 -11.20 6.13
N LEU A 106 -4.69 -11.16 6.13
CA LEU A 106 -5.47 -10.20 6.94
C LEU A 106 -5.16 -10.27 8.44
N LYS A 107 -4.91 -11.47 8.99
CA LYS A 107 -4.55 -11.62 10.41
C LYS A 107 -3.28 -10.83 10.77
N GLU A 108 -2.33 -10.75 9.85
CA GLU A 108 -1.08 -10.00 10.02
C GLU A 108 -1.24 -8.51 9.64
N LEU A 109 -2.06 -8.20 8.64
CA LEU A 109 -2.21 -6.84 8.12
C LEU A 109 -3.13 -5.96 8.97
N LEU A 110 -4.18 -6.53 9.59
CA LEU A 110 -5.15 -5.75 10.38
C LEU A 110 -4.49 -5.00 11.56
N PRO A 111 -3.59 -5.61 12.37
CA PRO A 111 -2.87 -4.88 13.40
C PRO A 111 -2.06 -3.69 12.84
N LYS A 112 -1.40 -3.88 11.69
CA LYS A 112 -0.63 -2.82 11.01
C LYS A 112 -1.56 -1.68 10.56
N LEU A 113 -2.69 -2.02 9.94
CA LEU A 113 -3.72 -1.06 9.53
C LEU A 113 -4.25 -0.25 10.73
N TYR A 114 -4.60 -0.91 11.84
CA TYR A 114 -5.09 -0.23 13.04
C TYR A 114 -4.04 0.66 13.68
N ASN A 115 -2.76 0.35 13.53
CA ASN A 115 -1.71 1.23 14.00
C ASN A 115 -1.63 2.53 13.18
N GLU A 116 -1.97 2.48 11.89
CA GLU A 116 -2.02 3.66 11.03
C GLU A 116 -3.26 4.55 11.27
N THR A 117 -4.23 4.14 12.11
CA THR A 117 -5.36 5.01 12.51
C THR A 117 -5.06 5.89 13.73
N ARG A 118 -3.95 5.64 14.41
CA ARG A 118 -3.56 6.37 15.63
C ARG A 118 -3.00 7.74 15.29
N VAL A 119 -3.38 8.74 16.08
CA VAL A 119 -2.78 10.08 16.00
C VAL A 119 -1.33 10.00 16.50
N ARG A 120 -0.41 10.56 15.71
CA ARG A 120 1.03 10.61 15.99
C ARG A 120 1.43 12.06 16.28
N PRO A 121 1.62 12.45 17.56
CA PRO A 121 1.94 13.82 17.93
C PRO A 121 3.19 14.36 17.22
N GLU A 122 4.14 13.49 16.89
CA GLU A 122 5.36 13.84 16.15
C GLU A 122 5.12 14.31 14.71
N LEU A 123 3.92 14.08 14.16
CA LEU A 123 3.49 14.55 12.84
C LEU A 123 2.60 15.81 12.91
N ILE A 124 2.39 16.36 14.11
CA ILE A 124 1.56 17.54 14.34
C ILE A 124 2.47 18.71 14.70
N ARG A 125 2.35 19.81 13.96
CA ARG A 125 3.12 21.04 14.17
C ARG A 125 2.21 22.26 14.18
N GLU A 126 2.51 23.22 15.04
CA GLU A 126 1.86 24.53 15.00
C GLU A 126 2.70 25.48 14.13
N VAL A 127 2.05 26.11 13.16
CA VAL A 127 2.65 27.16 12.34
C VAL A 127 2.07 28.50 12.78
N GLU A 128 2.95 29.40 13.22
CA GLU A 128 2.55 30.76 13.57
C GLU A 128 2.36 31.60 12.30
N MET A 129 1.19 32.25 12.21
CA MET A 129 0.82 33.20 11.17
C MET A 129 0.54 34.56 11.82
N GLY A 130 1.57 35.14 12.46
CA GLY A 130 1.46 36.37 13.23
C GLY A 130 0.70 36.14 14.55
N PRO A 131 -0.44 36.82 14.80
CA PRO A 131 -1.25 36.59 16.00
C PRO A 131 -2.06 35.28 15.95
N PHE A 132 -2.05 34.57 14.81
CA PHE A 132 -2.79 33.33 14.62
C PHE A 132 -1.87 32.11 14.71
N LYS A 133 -2.38 31.00 15.22
CA LYS A 133 -1.73 29.68 15.18
C LYS A 133 -2.55 28.73 14.33
N HIS A 134 -1.88 27.96 13.48
CA HIS A 134 -2.52 26.93 12.68
C HIS A 134 -1.84 25.58 12.88
N THR A 135 -2.61 24.61 13.33
CA THR A 135 -2.14 23.24 13.51
C THR A 135 -2.13 22.51 12.17
N VAL A 136 -0.96 22.05 11.75
CA VAL A 136 -0.76 21.20 10.59
C VAL A 136 -0.51 19.77 11.07
N ASP A 137 -1.32 18.83 10.59
CA ASP A 137 -1.19 17.40 10.87
C ASP A 137 -0.79 16.66 9.60
N ASP A 138 0.51 16.40 9.45
CA ASP A 138 1.08 15.74 8.28
C ASP A 138 0.67 14.24 8.22
N GLY A 139 0.13 13.68 9.32
CA GLY A 139 -0.40 12.32 9.39
C GLY A 139 -1.88 12.19 9.04
N LEU A 140 -2.60 13.29 8.82
CA LEU A 140 -4.05 13.28 8.63
C LEU A 140 -4.49 12.43 7.42
N ASP A 141 -3.82 12.60 6.28
CA ASP A 141 -4.21 11.90 5.05
C ASP A 141 -3.91 10.40 5.11
N LEU A 142 -2.85 10.01 5.84
CA LEU A 142 -2.56 8.61 6.12
C LEU A 142 -3.68 7.96 6.94
N ARG A 143 -4.14 8.64 7.99
CA ARG A 143 -5.25 8.15 8.82
C ARG A 143 -6.55 8.05 8.03
N LYS A 144 -6.86 9.02 7.17
CA LYS A 144 -8.03 8.95 6.27
C LYS A 144 -7.96 7.72 5.36
N ALA A 145 -6.81 7.45 4.74
CA ALA A 145 -6.61 6.27 3.90
C ALA A 145 -6.75 4.96 4.70
N ALA A 146 -6.30 4.92 5.95
CA ALA A 146 -6.47 3.76 6.82
C ALA A 146 -7.96 3.49 7.12
N TYR A 147 -8.73 4.52 7.47
CA TYR A 147 -10.18 4.38 7.70
C TYR A 147 -10.94 3.98 6.42
N GLU A 148 -10.58 4.53 5.27
CA GLU A 148 -11.15 4.13 3.98
C GLU A 148 -10.89 2.65 3.70
N CYS A 149 -9.67 2.18 3.94
CA CYS A 149 -9.34 0.77 3.81
C CYS A 149 -10.15 -0.11 4.76
N MET A 150 -10.31 0.28 6.04
CA MET A 150 -11.17 -0.43 6.98
C MET A 150 -12.61 -0.54 6.47
N TYR A 151 -13.16 0.53 5.89
CA TYR A 151 -14.49 0.54 5.32
C TYR A 151 -14.62 -0.45 4.15
N THR A 152 -13.66 -0.44 3.22
CA THR A 152 -13.61 -1.40 2.11
C THR A 152 -13.52 -2.85 2.60
N LEU A 153 -12.69 -3.12 3.61
CA LEU A 153 -12.55 -4.46 4.19
C LEU A 153 -13.88 -4.92 4.81
N LEU A 154 -14.59 -4.04 5.52
CA LEU A 154 -15.89 -4.36 6.11
C LEU A 154 -16.97 -4.69 5.06
N ASP A 155 -16.97 -3.99 3.93
CA ASP A 155 -17.89 -4.25 2.82
C ASP A 155 -17.56 -5.56 2.08
N LYS A 156 -16.30 -5.74 1.69
CA LYS A 156 -15.88 -6.84 0.80
C LYS A 156 -15.64 -8.16 1.51
N ILE A 157 -15.11 -8.17 2.74
CA ILE A 157 -14.66 -9.42 3.39
C ILE A 157 -15.78 -10.13 4.15
N LYS A 158 -16.85 -9.43 4.56
CA LYS A 158 -18.06 -10.10 5.07
C LYS A 158 -18.60 -11.15 4.10
N ILE A 159 -18.47 -10.88 2.80
CA ILE A 159 -18.94 -11.76 1.72
C ILE A 159 -18.08 -13.03 1.62
N LEU A 160 -16.79 -12.98 1.99
CA LEU A 160 -15.87 -14.12 1.86
C LEU A 160 -15.98 -15.13 3.00
N THR A 161 -16.44 -14.70 4.17
CA THR A 161 -16.70 -15.60 5.31
C THR A 161 -18.00 -16.38 5.14
N SER A 162 -18.97 -15.86 4.39
CA SER A 162 -20.25 -16.54 4.12
C SER A 162 -20.16 -17.64 3.05
N THR A 163 -19.19 -17.61 2.14
CA THR A 163 -19.09 -18.60 1.04
C THR A 163 -18.35 -19.89 1.43
N SER A 164 -17.86 -20.00 2.66
CA SER A 164 -17.18 -21.19 3.19
C SER A 164 -18.05 -22.05 4.13
N ALA A 165 -19.38 -21.84 4.12
CA ALA A 165 -20.35 -22.53 4.97
C ALA A 165 -21.34 -23.46 4.23
N THR A 166 -21.03 -23.85 2.99
CA THR A 166 -21.75 -24.86 2.20
C THR A 166 -20.74 -25.72 1.47
#